data_AF-A0A9D8P361-F1
#
_entry.id   AF-A0A9D8P361-F1
#
_cell.length_a   1.000
_cell.length_b   1.000
_cell.length_c   1.000
_cell.angle_alpha   90.00
_cell.angle_beta   90.00
_cell.angle_gamma   90.00
#
_symmetry.space_group_name_H-M   'P 1'
#
loop_
_entity.id
_entity.type
_entity.pdbx_description
1 polymer ?
#
loop_
_entity_poly.entity_id
_entity_poly.type
_entity_poly.pdbx_seq_one_letter_code
_entity_poly.pdbx_strand_id
1 'polypeptide(L)'
;MTGLLISGVLLSPQIGLVYDNLIVGAGQFIGFSPLLETISWPRFWIHWLFGTWLIVASGVALRLAGFEFMRGARPMLVFCSLTMALMMYDLPHFWNDTLYPVCEFDLIRYSTAVSADTLCFEGQEVVRSSPPVPSIITCFVVIGSGGLLMVKRKFPLMFLGGVLMLASAMPPLRNFKMDNFGEILIAGGCIWALAHFARDRNENRLAHSSDALS
;
A
#
# COMPACT_ATOMS: atom_id res chain seq x y z
N MET A 1 -26.98 6.52 -1.05
CA MET A 1 -25.95 6.87 -0.06
C MET A 1 -24.74 5.92 -0.04
N THR A 2 -24.80 4.73 -0.65
CA THR A 2 -23.77 3.68 -0.58
C THR A 2 -22.58 3.88 -1.51
N GLY A 3 -22.78 4.36 -2.75
CA GLY A 3 -21.70 4.46 -3.74
C GLY A 3 -20.61 5.49 -3.41
N LEU A 4 -21.00 6.61 -2.79
CA LEU A 4 -20.09 7.71 -2.45
C LEU A 4 -19.19 7.34 -1.26
N LEU A 5 -19.75 6.62 -0.28
CA LEU A 5 -18.98 6.06 0.85
C LEU A 5 -18.00 4.98 0.39
N ILE A 6 -18.42 4.07 -0.49
CA ILE A 6 -17.53 3.04 -1.06
C ILE A 6 -16.40 3.68 -1.87
N SER A 7 -16.72 4.69 -2.69
CA SER A 7 -15.71 5.42 -3.46
C SER A 7 -14.74 6.18 -2.54
N GLY A 8 -15.25 6.81 -1.47
CA GLY A 8 -14.42 7.48 -0.47
C GLY A 8 -13.47 6.53 0.28
N VAL A 9 -13.96 5.34 0.68
CA VAL A 9 -13.14 4.31 1.31
C VAL A 9 -12.07 3.79 0.34
N LEU A 10 -12.43 3.57 -0.92
CA LEU A 10 -11.50 3.11 -1.95
C LEU A 10 -10.41 4.15 -2.26
N LEU A 11 -10.74 5.45 -2.24
CA LEU A 11 -9.78 6.53 -2.50
C LEU A 11 -8.91 6.90 -1.29
N SER A 12 -9.25 6.43 -0.09
CA SER A 12 -8.54 6.80 1.13
C SER A 12 -7.01 6.55 1.12
N PRO A 13 -6.46 5.48 0.51
CA PRO A 13 -5.01 5.32 0.40
C PRO A 13 -4.36 6.40 -0.48
N GLN A 14 -5.06 6.87 -1.51
CA GLN A 14 -4.55 7.92 -2.41
C GLN A 14 -4.43 9.28 -1.71
N ILE A 15 -5.37 9.57 -0.80
CA ILE A 15 -5.28 10.75 0.06
C ILE A 15 -4.07 10.63 1.00
N GLY A 16 -3.81 9.42 1.49
CA GLY A 16 -2.61 9.11 2.26
C GLY A 16 -1.32 9.39 1.52
N LEU A 17 -1.23 8.97 0.26
CA LEU A 17 -0.09 9.25 -0.61
C LEU A 17 0.11 10.76 -0.86
N VAL A 18 -0.99 11.49 -1.06
CA VAL A 18 -0.94 12.97 -1.19
C VAL A 18 -0.41 13.59 0.10
N TYR A 19 -0.92 13.16 1.25
CA TYR A 19 -0.44 13.65 2.55
C TYR A 19 1.05 13.36 2.75
N ASP A 20 1.51 12.14 2.45
CA ASP A 20 2.91 11.76 2.58
C ASP A 20 3.84 12.68 1.77
N ASN A 21 3.54 12.85 0.48
CA ASN A 21 4.32 13.69 -0.42
C ASN A 21 4.26 15.18 -0.03
N LEU A 22 3.13 15.66 0.48
CA LEU A 22 3.00 17.03 0.99
C LEU A 22 3.90 17.26 2.21
N ILE A 23 3.92 16.35 3.19
CA ILE A 23 4.75 16.49 4.38
C ILE A 23 6.24 16.38 4.04
N VAL A 24 6.62 15.42 3.19
CA VAL A 24 8.01 15.27 2.74
C VAL A 24 8.47 16.52 1.98
N GLY A 25 7.64 17.03 1.06
CA GLY A 25 7.93 18.25 0.30
C GLY A 25 7.96 19.51 1.18
N ALA A 26 7.10 19.59 2.19
CA ALA A 26 7.07 20.70 3.15
C ALA A 26 8.30 20.74 4.06
N GLY A 27 9.00 19.61 4.22
CA GLY A 27 10.17 19.49 5.07
C GLY A 27 11.29 20.48 4.76
N GLN A 28 11.49 20.83 3.49
CA GLN A 28 12.47 21.86 3.09
C GLN A 28 12.13 23.27 3.63
N PHE A 29 10.84 23.57 3.81
CA PHE A 29 10.37 24.88 4.26
C PHE A 29 10.23 24.94 5.79
N ILE A 30 9.85 23.83 6.41
CA ILE A 30 9.62 23.74 7.87
C ILE A 30 10.95 23.51 8.62
N GLY A 31 11.87 22.75 8.03
CA GLY A 31 13.16 22.41 8.64
C GLY A 31 13.07 21.47 9.83
N PHE A 32 14.17 21.36 10.58
CA PHE A 32 14.26 20.53 11.79
C PHE A 32 13.40 21.12 12.91
N SER A 33 12.20 20.57 13.10
CA SER A 33 11.27 21.10 14.09
C SER A 33 10.38 20.01 14.71
N PRO A 34 9.93 20.21 15.95
CA PRO A 34 8.91 19.35 16.57
C PRO A 34 7.60 19.31 15.77
N LEU A 35 7.29 20.38 15.03
CA LEU A 35 6.11 20.44 14.16
C LEU A 35 6.24 19.42 13.02
N LEU A 36 7.35 19.41 12.29
CA LEU A 36 7.58 18.49 11.18
C LEU A 36 7.58 17.02 11.65
N GLU A 37 8.13 16.76 12.82
CA GLU A 37 8.09 15.44 13.46
C GLU A 37 6.64 15.01 13.78
N THR A 38 5.86 15.88 14.41
CA THR A 38 4.47 15.60 14.81
C THR A 38 3.59 15.31 13.60
N ILE A 39 3.70 16.12 12.54
CA ILE A 39 2.94 15.90 11.29
C ILE A 39 3.53 14.77 10.44
N SER A 40 4.69 14.22 10.79
CA SER A 40 5.21 13.02 10.12
C SER A 40 4.58 11.74 10.64
N TRP A 41 4.16 11.68 11.91
CA TRP A 41 3.54 10.49 12.50
C TRP A 41 2.32 9.94 11.73
N PRO A 42 1.36 10.77 11.27
CA PRO A 42 0.22 10.25 10.52
C PRO A 42 0.61 9.49 9.25
N ARG A 43 1.76 9.80 8.64
CA ARG A 43 2.29 9.07 7.48
C ARG A 43 2.50 7.60 7.80
N PHE A 44 3.12 7.30 8.95
CA PHE A 44 3.35 5.93 9.40
C PHE A 44 2.04 5.20 9.69
N TRP A 45 1.08 5.87 10.35
CA TRP A 45 -0.23 5.29 10.64
C TRP A 45 -1.02 4.95 9.37
N ILE A 46 -0.99 5.84 8.38
CA ILE A 46 -1.64 5.65 7.08
C ILE A 46 -1.02 4.47 6.35
N HIS A 47 0.31 4.39 6.27
CA HIS A 47 1.00 3.27 5.59
C HIS A 47 0.80 1.94 6.31
N TRP A 48 0.79 1.93 7.64
CA TRP A 48 0.50 0.72 8.43
C TRP A 48 -0.92 0.20 8.16
N LEU A 49 -1.91 1.09 8.23
CA LEU A 49 -3.32 0.72 8.06
C LEU A 49 -3.63 0.34 6.61
N PHE A 50 -3.33 1.21 5.66
CA PHE A 50 -3.72 1.01 4.26
C PHE A 50 -2.77 0.08 3.51
N GLY A 51 -1.48 0.07 3.86
CA GLY A 51 -0.52 -0.85 3.27
C GLY A 51 -0.93 -2.30 3.50
N THR A 52 -1.15 -2.69 4.75
CA THR A 52 -1.56 -4.08 5.07
C THR A 52 -2.95 -4.42 4.52
N TRP A 53 -3.88 -3.46 4.43
CA TRP A 53 -5.20 -3.67 3.82
C TRP A 53 -5.17 -4.06 2.34
N LEU A 54 -4.09 -3.76 1.60
CA LEU A 54 -3.91 -4.21 0.23
C LEU A 54 -3.91 -5.73 0.10
N ILE A 55 -3.57 -6.47 1.16
CA ILE A 55 -3.69 -7.93 1.22
C ILE A 55 -5.17 -8.33 1.06
N VAL A 56 -6.07 -7.75 1.87
CA VAL A 56 -7.52 -8.02 1.75
C VAL A 56 -8.03 -7.58 0.39
N ALA A 57 -7.65 -6.38 -0.07
CA ALA A 57 -8.06 -5.88 -1.39
C ALA A 57 -7.66 -6.84 -2.52
N SER A 58 -6.45 -7.41 -2.45
CA SER A 58 -5.98 -8.42 -3.39
C SER A 58 -6.83 -9.69 -3.37
N GLY A 59 -7.17 -10.19 -2.18
CA GLY A 59 -8.08 -11.32 -2.02
C GLY A 59 -9.47 -11.05 -2.58
N VAL A 60 -10.04 -9.86 -2.32
CA VAL A 60 -11.34 -9.47 -2.86
C VAL A 60 -11.28 -9.34 -4.39
N ALA A 61 -10.23 -8.75 -4.95
CA ALA A 61 -10.05 -8.63 -6.40
C ALA A 61 -10.02 -10.01 -7.08
N LEU A 62 -9.24 -10.96 -6.54
CA LEU A 62 -9.22 -12.34 -7.04
C LEU A 62 -10.60 -13.03 -6.92
N ARG A 63 -11.33 -12.78 -5.83
CA ARG A 63 -12.67 -13.34 -5.66
C ARG A 63 -13.68 -12.78 -6.64
N LEU A 64 -13.67 -11.46 -6.86
CA LEU A 64 -14.55 -10.81 -7.83
C LEU A 64 -14.21 -11.22 -9.26
N ALA A 65 -12.92 -11.41 -9.55
CA ALA A 65 -12.43 -11.97 -10.80
C ALA A 65 -12.78 -13.46 -11.00
N GLY A 66 -13.55 -14.09 -10.11
CA GLY A 66 -14.14 -15.41 -10.34
C GLY A 66 -13.16 -16.58 -10.30
N PHE A 67 -12.02 -16.45 -9.62
CA PHE A 67 -11.10 -17.59 -9.45
C PHE A 67 -11.74 -18.68 -8.59
N GLU A 68 -11.67 -19.93 -9.04
CA GLU A 68 -12.36 -21.06 -8.39
C GLU A 68 -11.91 -21.28 -6.95
N PHE A 69 -10.59 -21.18 -6.70
CA PHE A 69 -10.03 -21.32 -5.36
C PHE A 69 -10.48 -20.22 -4.39
N MET A 70 -11.04 -19.10 -4.88
CA MET A 70 -11.57 -17.99 -4.08
C MET A 70 -13.09 -18.05 -3.83
N ARG A 71 -13.79 -19.09 -4.29
CA ARG A 71 -15.25 -19.20 -4.14
C ARG A 71 -15.69 -19.32 -2.68
N GLY A 72 -14.92 -20.03 -1.85
CA GLY A 72 -15.23 -20.29 -0.43
C GLY A 72 -14.93 -19.11 0.51
N ALA A 73 -15.34 -19.25 1.78
CA ALA A 73 -15.02 -18.27 2.83
C ALA A 73 -13.58 -18.43 3.36
N ARG A 74 -13.04 -19.65 3.36
CA ARG A 74 -11.70 -19.96 3.89
C ARG A 74 -10.56 -19.14 3.26
N PRO A 75 -10.48 -18.97 1.93
CA PRO A 75 -9.44 -18.14 1.32
C PRO A 75 -9.49 -16.70 1.82
N MET A 76 -10.68 -16.09 1.87
CA MET A 76 -10.82 -14.73 2.42
C MET A 76 -10.44 -14.65 3.89
N LEU A 77 -10.74 -15.68 4.69
CA LEU A 77 -10.28 -15.77 6.07
C LEU A 77 -8.74 -15.76 6.14
N VAL A 78 -8.03 -16.44 5.24
CA VAL A 78 -6.57 -16.41 5.19
C VAL A 78 -6.05 -15.00 4.91
N PHE A 79 -6.58 -14.30 3.90
CA PHE A 79 -6.17 -12.91 3.61
C PHE A 79 -6.46 -11.97 4.78
N CYS A 80 -7.64 -12.08 5.41
CA CYS A 80 -8.01 -11.25 6.56
C CYS A 80 -7.14 -11.55 7.79
N SER A 81 -6.92 -12.84 8.11
CA SER A 81 -6.08 -13.26 9.25
C SER A 81 -4.62 -12.85 9.05
N LEU A 82 -4.08 -12.98 7.84
CA LEU A 82 -2.72 -12.51 7.52
C LEU A 82 -2.61 -11.00 7.73
N THR A 83 -3.57 -10.24 7.22
CA THR A 83 -3.61 -8.78 7.40
C THR A 83 -3.60 -8.40 8.88
N MET A 84 -4.49 -9.01 9.67
CA MET A 84 -4.57 -8.73 11.10
C MET A 84 -3.30 -9.13 11.84
N ALA A 85 -2.72 -10.30 11.53
CA ALA A 85 -1.47 -10.74 12.15
C ALA A 85 -0.33 -9.77 11.88
N LEU A 86 -0.20 -9.25 10.65
CA LEU A 86 0.82 -8.28 10.28
C LEU A 86 0.59 -6.91 10.91
N MET A 87 -0.67 -6.46 10.97
CA MET A 87 -1.02 -5.21 11.67
C MET A 87 -0.64 -5.29 13.15
N MET A 88 -0.98 -6.40 13.83
CA MET A 88 -0.65 -6.62 15.23
C MET A 88 0.86 -6.78 15.48
N TYR A 89 1.59 -7.34 14.50
CA TYR A 89 3.05 -7.45 14.58
C TYR A 89 3.74 -6.08 14.57
N ASP A 90 3.30 -5.16 13.70
CA ASP A 90 3.90 -3.82 13.60
C ASP A 90 3.39 -2.84 14.68
N LEU A 91 2.22 -3.12 15.26
CA LEU A 91 1.56 -2.19 16.18
C LEU A 91 2.46 -1.71 17.34
N PRO A 92 3.26 -2.56 18.02
CA PRO A 92 4.14 -2.11 19.10
C PRO A 92 5.18 -1.06 18.67
N HIS A 93 5.60 -1.03 17.41
CA HIS A 93 6.59 -0.07 16.92
C HIS A 93 6.09 1.38 17.04
N PHE A 94 4.78 1.61 16.98
CA PHE A 94 4.20 2.96 17.14
C PHE A 94 4.39 3.56 18.53
N TRP A 95 4.68 2.75 19.54
CA TRP A 95 4.94 3.22 20.91
C TRP A 95 6.41 3.09 21.33
N ASN A 96 7.18 2.25 20.65
CA ASN A 96 8.56 1.96 21.01
C ASN A 96 9.59 2.67 20.13
N ASP A 97 9.25 2.95 18.88
CA ASP A 97 10.15 3.57 17.93
C ASP A 97 10.06 5.10 18.05
N THR A 98 11.18 5.77 17.76
CA THR A 98 11.25 7.23 17.72
C THR A 98 11.59 7.68 16.31
N LEU A 99 11.17 8.90 15.97
CA LEU A 99 11.44 9.49 14.67
C LEU A 99 12.71 10.33 14.72
N TYR A 100 13.58 10.14 13.74
CA TYR A 100 14.83 10.86 13.57
C TYR A 100 14.82 11.64 12.26
N PRO A 101 15.48 12.81 12.21
CA PRO A 101 15.63 13.54 10.97
C PRO A 101 16.54 12.80 9.99
N VAL A 102 16.15 12.79 8.73
CA VAL A 102 16.80 12.13 7.59
C VAL A 102 16.83 13.15 6.45
N CYS A 103 18.02 13.35 5.89
CA CYS A 103 18.25 14.30 4.81
C CYS A 103 18.53 13.55 3.52
N GLU A 104 17.62 13.69 2.56
CA GLU A 104 17.67 12.94 1.32
C GLU A 104 17.11 13.81 0.19
N PHE A 105 17.84 13.94 -0.93
CA PHE A 105 17.48 14.79 -2.08
C PHE A 105 17.20 16.26 -1.71
N ASP A 106 18.03 16.84 -0.84
CA ASP A 106 17.86 18.21 -0.31
C ASP A 106 16.53 18.43 0.45
N LEU A 107 15.86 17.33 0.85
CA LEU A 107 14.65 17.36 1.67
C LEU A 107 14.98 16.90 3.09
N ILE A 108 14.30 17.50 4.06
CA ILE A 108 14.32 17.08 5.46
C ILE A 108 13.05 16.27 5.72
N ARG A 109 13.18 15.03 6.18
CA ARG A 109 12.04 14.20 6.59
C ARG A 109 12.35 13.45 7.86
N TYR A 110 11.31 12.96 8.55
CA TYR A 110 11.47 12.13 9.73
C TYR A 110 11.25 10.65 9.40
N SER A 111 12.09 9.77 9.94
CA SER A 111 12.06 8.31 9.76
C SER A 111 12.47 7.55 11.02
N THR A 112 12.06 6.28 11.13
CA THR A 112 12.48 5.38 12.23
C THR A 112 13.87 4.77 11.99
N ALA A 113 14.46 4.98 10.82
CA ALA A 113 15.81 4.55 10.49
C ALA A 113 16.60 5.68 9.83
N VAL A 114 17.88 5.76 10.14
CA VAL A 114 18.83 6.71 9.55
C VAL A 114 19.97 5.91 8.95
N SER A 115 20.20 6.05 7.65
CA SER A 115 21.31 5.39 6.95
C SER A 115 22.50 6.33 6.83
N ALA A 116 23.69 5.77 6.59
CA ALA A 116 24.93 6.56 6.50
C ALA A 116 24.92 7.59 5.33
N ASP A 117 24.14 7.31 4.29
CA ASP A 117 23.94 8.15 3.11
C ASP A 117 22.84 9.22 3.29
N THR A 118 22.17 9.26 4.44
CA THR A 118 21.03 10.17 4.68
C THR A 118 21.18 10.99 5.97
N LEU A 119 22.41 11.13 6.47
CA LEU A 119 22.74 11.96 7.62
C LEU A 119 22.53 13.44 7.30
N CYS A 120 21.98 14.18 8.25
CA CYS A 120 21.70 15.61 8.11
C CYS A 120 22.84 16.51 8.61
N PHE A 121 23.58 16.06 9.61
CA PHE A 121 24.64 16.85 10.24
C PHE A 121 25.79 15.96 10.72
N GLU A 122 26.97 16.57 10.84
CA GLU A 122 28.17 15.91 11.33
C GLU A 122 27.96 15.43 12.78
N GLY A 123 28.31 14.17 13.06
CA GLY A 123 28.11 13.56 14.38
C GLY A 123 26.74 12.88 14.58
N GLN A 124 25.84 12.89 13.60
CA GLN A 124 24.62 12.09 13.65
C GLN A 124 24.93 10.59 13.53
N GLU A 125 24.38 9.78 14.43
CA GLU A 125 24.58 8.33 14.43
C GLU A 125 23.58 7.61 13.49
N VAL A 126 24.04 6.49 12.93
CA VAL A 126 23.21 5.59 12.10
C VAL A 126 22.25 4.83 13.00
N VAL A 127 20.94 4.99 12.76
CA VAL A 127 19.88 4.28 13.47
C VAL A 127 19.36 3.16 12.60
N ARG A 128 19.50 1.92 13.06
CA ARG A 128 18.96 0.74 12.36
C ARG A 128 17.56 0.44 12.88
N SER A 129 16.60 0.29 11.97
CA SER A 129 15.28 -0.27 12.28
C SER A 129 15.21 -1.74 11.84
N SER A 130 14.24 -2.46 12.40
CA SER A 130 13.82 -3.74 11.86
C SER A 130 13.35 -3.57 10.40
N PRO A 131 13.59 -4.58 9.53
CA PRO A 131 13.02 -4.58 8.20
C PRO A 131 11.49 -4.48 8.26
N PRO A 132 10.83 -3.76 7.34
CA PRO A 132 9.38 -3.59 7.34
C PRO A 132 8.69 -4.87 6.82
N VAL A 133 8.64 -5.90 7.68
CA VAL A 133 8.13 -7.24 7.35
C VAL A 133 6.71 -7.19 6.78
N PRO A 134 5.75 -6.43 7.36
CA PRO A 134 4.41 -6.32 6.79
C PRO A 134 4.39 -5.77 5.36
N SER A 135 5.19 -4.75 5.08
CA SER A 135 5.26 -4.14 3.75
C SER A 135 5.85 -5.10 2.71
N ILE A 136 6.91 -5.84 3.09
CA ILE A 136 7.52 -6.86 2.23
C ILE A 136 6.52 -7.96 1.88
N ILE A 137 5.84 -8.52 2.88
CA ILE A 137 4.85 -9.59 2.68
C ILE A 137 3.68 -9.08 1.84
N THR A 138 3.20 -7.86 2.11
CA THR A 138 2.14 -7.21 1.32
C THR A 138 2.56 -7.10 -0.14
N CYS A 139 3.78 -6.65 -0.41
CA CYS A 139 4.30 -6.52 -1.77
C CYS A 139 4.28 -7.87 -2.51
N PHE A 140 4.72 -8.97 -1.88
CA PHE A 140 4.64 -10.30 -2.49
C PHE A 140 3.21 -10.78 -2.72
N VAL A 141 2.28 -10.51 -1.79
CA VAL A 141 0.87 -10.86 -1.97
C VAL A 141 0.26 -10.09 -3.15
N VAL A 142 0.55 -8.80 -3.26
CA VAL A 142 0.08 -7.94 -4.36
C VAL A 142 0.67 -8.40 -5.70
N ILE A 143 1.98 -8.69 -5.76
CA ILE A 143 2.64 -9.21 -6.96
C ILE A 143 2.03 -10.55 -7.37
N GLY A 144 1.87 -11.49 -6.43
CA GLY A 144 1.28 -12.80 -6.71
C GLY A 144 -0.16 -12.70 -7.23
N SER A 145 -0.99 -11.92 -6.54
CA SER A 145 -2.39 -11.70 -6.93
C SER A 145 -2.50 -10.95 -8.26
N GLY A 146 -1.69 -9.90 -8.42
CA GLY A 146 -1.58 -9.13 -9.65
C GLY A 146 -1.11 -9.98 -10.83
N GLY A 147 -0.16 -10.91 -10.62
CA GLY A 147 0.31 -11.83 -11.65
C GLY A 147 -0.79 -12.78 -12.11
N LEU A 148 -1.60 -13.32 -11.18
CA LEU A 148 -2.77 -14.12 -11.52
C LEU A 148 -3.79 -13.32 -12.34
N LEU A 149 -4.08 -12.08 -11.93
CA LEU A 149 -4.98 -11.17 -12.64
C LEU A 149 -4.43 -10.77 -14.02
N MET A 150 -3.12 -10.53 -14.14
CA MET A 150 -2.46 -10.21 -15.40
C MET A 150 -2.60 -11.37 -16.38
N VAL A 151 -2.27 -12.59 -15.97
CA VAL A 151 -2.27 -13.77 -16.84
C VAL A 151 -3.69 -14.21 -17.22
N LYS A 152 -4.62 -14.24 -16.27
CA LYS A 152 -5.97 -14.81 -16.49
C LYS A 152 -7.03 -13.78 -16.87
N ARG A 153 -6.85 -12.51 -16.48
CA ARG A 153 -7.82 -11.43 -16.68
C ARG A 153 -7.25 -10.23 -17.45
N LYS A 154 -5.99 -10.30 -17.93
CA LYS A 154 -5.32 -9.22 -18.66
C LYS A 154 -5.30 -7.89 -17.90
N PHE A 155 -5.23 -7.97 -16.57
CA PHE A 155 -5.22 -6.81 -15.68
C PHE A 155 -3.84 -6.65 -15.01
N PRO A 156 -2.90 -5.89 -15.60
CA PRO A 156 -1.49 -5.90 -15.18
C PRO A 156 -1.15 -4.94 -14.02
N LEU A 157 -2.04 -4.01 -13.66
CA LEU A 157 -1.66 -2.85 -12.84
C LEU A 157 -1.07 -3.20 -11.49
N MET A 158 -1.71 -4.11 -10.74
CA MET A 158 -1.24 -4.53 -9.42
C MET A 158 0.14 -5.21 -9.51
N PHE A 159 0.36 -6.02 -10.54
CA PHE A 159 1.65 -6.68 -10.76
C PHE A 159 2.75 -5.66 -11.08
N LEU A 160 2.50 -4.77 -12.04
CA LEU A 160 3.46 -3.75 -12.44
C LEU A 160 3.80 -2.82 -11.28
N GLY A 161 2.80 -2.38 -10.52
CA GLY A 161 3.01 -1.54 -9.34
C GLY A 161 3.84 -2.24 -8.26
N GLY A 162 3.53 -3.50 -7.95
CA GLY A 162 4.29 -4.28 -6.96
C GLY A 162 5.75 -4.52 -7.39
N VAL A 163 5.97 -4.91 -8.65
CA VAL A 163 7.32 -5.07 -9.20
C VAL A 163 8.09 -3.75 -9.16
N LEU A 164 7.44 -2.65 -9.50
CA LEU A 164 8.05 -1.32 -9.47
C LEU A 164 8.46 -0.90 -8.04
N MET A 165 7.60 -1.14 -7.04
CA MET A 165 7.95 -0.88 -5.64
C MET A 165 9.17 -1.70 -5.21
N LEU A 166 9.20 -3.00 -5.54
CA LEU A 166 10.31 -3.87 -5.19
C LEU A 166 11.61 -3.46 -5.90
N ALA A 167 11.52 -3.12 -7.19
CA ALA A 167 12.65 -2.62 -7.96
C ALA A 167 13.16 -1.28 -7.39
N SER A 168 12.26 -0.39 -6.97
CA SER A 168 12.63 0.89 -6.33
C SER A 168 13.29 0.72 -4.96
N ALA A 169 13.19 -0.45 -4.33
CA ALA A 169 13.90 -0.73 -3.08
C ALA A 169 15.36 -1.19 -3.31
N MET A 170 15.74 -1.56 -4.54
CA MET A 170 17.04 -2.16 -4.86
C MET A 170 18.01 -1.15 -5.51
N PRO A 171 19.30 -1.13 -5.13
CA PRO A 171 20.33 -0.43 -5.91
C PRO A 171 20.46 -1.02 -7.33
N PRO A 172 20.72 -0.21 -8.38
CA PRO A 172 20.87 1.25 -8.40
C PRO A 172 19.53 2.00 -8.51
N LEU A 173 18.42 1.30 -8.68
CA LEU A 173 17.12 1.88 -8.99
C LEU A 173 16.51 2.68 -7.83
N ARG A 174 16.99 2.45 -6.61
CA ARG A 174 16.64 3.21 -5.40
C ARG A 174 16.75 4.73 -5.56
N ASN A 175 17.67 5.20 -6.40
CA ASN A 175 17.87 6.64 -6.65
C ASN A 175 16.72 7.28 -7.43
N PHE A 176 15.91 6.50 -8.14
CA PHE A 176 14.79 7.02 -8.92
C PHE A 176 13.48 7.14 -8.12
N LYS A 177 13.42 6.62 -6.87
CA LYS A 177 12.26 6.73 -5.97
C LYS A 177 10.92 6.50 -6.69
N MET A 178 10.85 5.36 -7.39
CA MET A 178 9.67 4.97 -8.17
C MET A 178 8.58 4.32 -7.31
N ASP A 179 8.80 4.22 -5.99
CA ASP A 179 7.88 3.69 -4.99
C ASP A 179 6.53 4.40 -5.00
N ASN A 180 6.51 5.73 -5.09
CA ASN A 180 5.28 6.52 -5.24
C ASN A 180 4.47 6.13 -6.48
N PHE A 181 5.14 5.96 -7.63
CA PHE A 181 4.46 5.55 -8.86
C PHE A 181 3.98 4.09 -8.77
N GLY A 182 4.76 3.23 -8.11
CA GLY A 182 4.36 1.87 -7.76
C GLY A 182 3.08 1.85 -6.94
N GLU A 183 2.98 2.70 -5.91
CA GLU A 183 1.80 2.80 -5.06
C GLU A 183 0.55 3.26 -5.83
N ILE A 184 0.68 4.24 -6.73
CA ILE A 184 -0.42 4.66 -7.61
C ILE A 184 -0.94 3.47 -8.43
N LEU A 185 -0.03 2.68 -9.01
CA LEU A 185 -0.40 1.50 -9.80
C LEU A 185 -1.04 0.40 -8.94
N ILE A 186 -0.54 0.16 -7.72
CA ILE A 186 -1.10 -0.85 -6.81
C ILE A 186 -2.47 -0.40 -6.30
N ALA A 187 -2.54 0.74 -5.62
CA ALA A 187 -3.76 1.20 -4.98
C ALA A 187 -4.80 1.58 -6.04
N GLY A 188 -4.42 2.30 -7.10
CA GLY A 188 -5.30 2.58 -8.24
C GLY A 188 -5.74 1.31 -8.97
N GLY A 189 -4.81 0.36 -9.15
CA GLY A 189 -5.10 -0.96 -9.71
C GLY A 189 -6.08 -1.77 -8.88
N CYS A 190 -5.94 -1.77 -7.54
CA CYS A 190 -6.89 -2.41 -6.63
C CYS A 190 -8.28 -1.77 -6.76
N ILE A 191 -8.38 -0.44 -6.71
CA ILE A 191 -9.65 0.28 -6.84
C ILE A 191 -10.33 -0.07 -8.17
N TRP A 192 -9.56 -0.02 -9.27
CA TRP A 192 -10.11 -0.34 -10.59
C TRP A 192 -10.49 -1.83 -10.71
N ALA A 193 -9.68 -2.75 -10.21
CA ALA A 193 -10.01 -4.18 -10.20
C ALA A 193 -11.32 -4.45 -9.46
N LEU A 194 -11.48 -3.85 -8.27
CA LEU A 194 -12.70 -4.00 -7.47
C LEU A 194 -13.92 -3.43 -8.20
N ALA A 195 -13.81 -2.23 -8.79
CA ALA A 195 -14.91 -1.63 -9.53
C ALA A 195 -15.28 -2.41 -10.80
N HIS A 196 -14.27 -2.81 -11.58
CA HIS A 196 -14.45 -3.51 -12.84
C HIS A 196 -15.04 -4.91 -12.64
N PHE A 197 -14.43 -5.73 -11.79
CA PHE A 197 -14.89 -7.11 -11.59
C PHE A 197 -16.18 -7.20 -10.76
N ALA A 198 -16.49 -6.21 -9.91
CA ALA A 198 -17.79 -6.15 -9.25
C ALA A 198 -18.93 -5.90 -10.24
N ARG A 199 -18.71 -5.00 -11.22
CA ARG A 199 -19.70 -4.70 -12.25
C ARG A 199 -19.98 -5.92 -13.13
N ASP A 200 -18.93 -6.55 -13.67
CA ASP A 200 -19.05 -7.71 -14.54
C ASP A 200 -19.78 -8.88 -13.85
N ARG A 201 -19.57 -9.07 -12.53
CA ARG A 201 -20.27 -10.12 -11.77
C ARG A 201 -21.76 -9.83 -11.62
N ASN A 202 -22.13 -8.57 -11.41
CA ASN A 202 -23.53 -8.18 -11.26
C ASN A 202 -24.30 -8.31 -12.58
N GLU A 203 -23.69 -7.89 -13.69
CA GLU A 203 -24.28 -8.03 -15.03
C GLU A 203 -24.54 -9.51 -15.38
N ASN A 204 -23.56 -10.39 -15.15
CA ASN A 204 -23.72 -11.82 -15.36
C ASN A 204 -24.83 -12.45 -14.50
N ARG A 205 -25.00 -11.99 -13.26
CA ARG A 205 -26.05 -12.48 -12.35
C ARG A 205 -27.45 -12.08 -12.82
N LEU A 206 -27.60 -10.86 -13.34
CA LEU A 206 -28.86 -10.37 -13.89
C LEU A 206 -29.24 -11.14 -15.15
N ALA A 207 -28.29 -11.36 -16.08
CA ALA A 207 -28.51 -12.14 -17.30
C ALA A 207 -29.03 -13.56 -16.99
N HIS A 208 -28.35 -14.30 -16.08
CA HIS A 208 -28.82 -15.63 -15.66
C HIS A 208 -30.20 -15.63 -14.99
N SER A 209 -30.59 -14.54 -14.34
CA SER A 209 -31.92 -14.45 -13.70
C SER A 209 -33.01 -14.18 -14.73
N SER A 210 -32.70 -13.45 -15.81
CA SER A 210 -33.62 -13.24 -16.94
C SER A 210 -33.84 -14.52 -17.75
N ASP A 211 -32.78 -15.28 -18.04
CA ASP A 211 -32.88 -16.56 -18.76
C ASP A 211 -33.65 -17.64 -17.96
N ALA A 212 -33.65 -17.55 -16.63
CA ALA A 212 -34.41 -18.47 -15.77
C ALA A 212 -35.92 -18.14 -15.68
N LEU A 213 -36.35 -16.98 -16.20
CA LEU A 213 -37.73 -16.49 -16.16
C LEU A 213 -38.43 -16.54 -17.54
N SER A 214 -37.71 -16.92 -18.61
CA SER A 214 -38.20 -17.13 -19.97
C SER A 214 -38.36 -18.61 -20.30
#